data_AF-A0A2A4JC44-F1
#
_entry.id   AF-A0A2A4JC44-F1
#
_cell.length_a   1.000
_cell.length_b   1.000
_cell.length_c   1.000
_cell.angle_alpha   90.00
_cell.angle_beta   90.00
_cell.angle_gamma   90.00
#
_symmetry.space_group_name_H-M   'P 1'
#
loop_
_entity.id
_entity.type
_entity.pdbx_description
1 polymer ?
#
loop_
_entity_poly.entity_id
_entity_poly.type
_entity_poly.pdbx_seq_one_letter_code
_entity_poly.pdbx_strand_id
1 'polypeptide(L)'
;LDPALPLFTIGNKDARLDKHDARHVEVIHTCGGYLGFASPLGHIDFYPNGGTRQPGCGIDYRGLCAHNRAHMFFAESITSDVPFTAVRCQSYNELYYSGSCKGTGETLIMGGFDIHYGKDGIYYLRTNAEKPYALGDGDPT
;
A
#
# COMPACT_ATOMS: atom_id res chain seq x y z
N LEU A 1 -0.30 4.68 7.04
CA LEU A 1 -0.61 5.32 5.74
C LEU A 1 0.65 6.01 5.25
N ASP A 2 1.29 5.44 4.24
CA ASP A 2 2.58 5.81 3.66
C ASP A 2 3.62 6.30 4.68
N PRO A 3 4.10 5.42 5.58
CA PRO A 3 4.99 5.79 6.69
C PRO A 3 6.20 6.57 6.19
N ALA A 4 6.60 7.64 6.87
CA ALA A 4 7.69 8.48 6.39
C ALA A 4 9.02 7.70 6.27
N LEU A 5 9.76 7.94 5.18
CA LEU A 5 11.12 7.44 4.98
C LEU A 5 12.19 8.30 5.68
N PRO A 6 12.19 9.65 5.53
CA PRO A 6 13.28 10.46 6.03
C PRO A 6 13.44 10.30 7.55
N LEU A 7 14.69 10.12 8.00
CA LEU A 7 15.06 9.91 9.40
C LEU A 7 14.62 8.57 10.03
N PHE A 8 13.72 7.81 9.39
CA PHE A 8 13.28 6.49 9.89
C PHE A 8 14.09 5.32 9.31
N THR A 9 14.98 5.58 8.35
CA THR A 9 15.99 4.63 7.88
C THR A 9 17.33 4.74 8.63
N ILE A 10 17.52 5.82 9.39
CA ILE A 10 18.79 6.16 10.03
C ILE A 10 18.62 5.99 11.55
N GLY A 11 19.51 5.23 12.18
CA GLY A 11 19.52 5.06 13.63
C GLY A 11 18.80 3.79 14.11
N ASN A 12 18.08 3.89 15.23
CA ASN A 12 17.47 2.73 15.88
C ASN A 12 16.26 2.21 15.08
N LYS A 13 16.25 0.92 14.75
CA LYS A 13 15.10 0.25 14.11
C LYS A 13 13.84 0.29 14.97
N ASP A 14 13.98 0.44 16.29
CA ASP A 14 12.82 0.61 17.19
C ASP A 14 12.20 2.02 17.10
N ALA A 15 12.82 2.96 16.38
CA ALA A 15 12.30 4.32 16.21
C ALA A 15 11.36 4.47 15.01
N ARG A 16 11.07 3.38 14.27
CA ARG A 16 10.14 3.35 13.13
C ARG A 16 9.03 2.35 13.40
N LEU A 17 7.94 2.49 12.66
CA LEU A 17 6.84 1.53 12.68
C LEU A 17 7.36 0.11 12.42
N ASP A 18 6.91 -0.83 13.23
CA ASP A 18 7.14 -2.25 13.09
C ASP A 18 5.86 -3.04 13.41
N LYS A 19 5.74 -4.24 12.84
CA LYS A 19 4.58 -5.11 13.07
C LYS A 19 4.33 -5.40 14.55
N HIS A 20 5.36 -5.39 15.42
CA HIS A 20 5.19 -5.67 16.85
C HIS A 20 4.62 -4.49 17.66
N ASP A 21 4.47 -3.30 17.06
CA ASP A 21 3.95 -2.09 17.75
C ASP A 21 2.45 -2.19 18.10
N ALA A 22 1.72 -3.13 17.49
CA ALA A 22 0.31 -3.38 17.76
C ALA A 22 -0.05 -4.86 17.58
N ARG A 23 -1.27 -5.23 17.97
CA ARG A 23 -1.81 -6.60 17.75
C ARG A 23 -1.89 -6.96 16.26
N HIS A 24 -2.07 -5.96 15.42
CA HIS A 24 -2.11 -6.08 13.96
C HIS A 24 -1.76 -4.71 13.36
N VAL A 25 -1.00 -4.72 12.27
CA VAL A 25 -0.49 -3.51 11.61
C VAL A 25 -0.66 -3.70 10.11
N GLU A 26 -1.45 -2.83 9.49
CA GLU A 26 -1.63 -2.77 8.04
C GLU A 26 -1.07 -1.46 7.50
N VAL A 27 -0.29 -1.55 6.44
CA VAL A 27 0.41 -0.41 5.85
C VAL A 27 -0.04 -0.24 4.41
N ILE A 28 -0.28 1.01 4.00
CA ILE A 28 -0.55 1.38 2.61
C ILE A 28 0.65 2.19 2.13
N HIS A 29 1.41 1.68 1.16
CA HIS A 29 2.56 2.35 0.56
C HIS A 29 2.16 2.98 -0.76
N THR A 30 2.36 4.29 -0.91
CA THR A 30 2.01 5.00 -2.15
C THR A 30 3.15 5.86 -2.70
N CYS A 31 4.13 6.23 -1.86
CA CYS A 31 5.32 7.00 -2.22
C CYS A 31 6.63 6.37 -1.70
N GLY A 32 6.69 5.04 -1.71
CA GLY A 32 7.83 4.25 -1.26
C GLY A 32 9.15 4.64 -1.94
N GLY A 33 10.19 4.83 -1.15
CA GLY A 33 11.54 5.19 -1.62
C GLY A 33 11.72 6.68 -1.93
N TYR A 34 10.68 7.49 -1.71
CA TYR A 34 10.74 8.94 -1.84
C TYR A 34 10.37 9.64 -0.53
N LEU A 35 9.09 9.95 -0.30
CA LEU A 35 8.62 10.42 1.02
C LEU A 35 8.21 9.27 1.94
N GLY A 36 7.75 8.15 1.36
CA GLY A 36 7.29 6.97 2.07
C GLY A 36 8.35 5.87 2.18
N PHE A 37 8.25 5.06 3.24
CA PHE A 37 9.09 3.90 3.48
C PHE A 37 8.77 2.81 2.45
N ALA A 38 9.77 2.25 1.76
CA ALA A 38 9.51 1.28 0.70
C ALA A 38 9.33 -0.16 1.22
N SER A 39 10.23 -0.59 2.12
CA SER A 39 10.20 -1.95 2.62
C SER A 39 8.99 -2.21 3.51
N PRO A 40 8.54 -3.48 3.62
CA PRO A 40 7.44 -3.84 4.48
C PRO A 40 7.71 -3.48 5.94
N LEU A 41 6.70 -2.97 6.63
CA LEU A 41 6.75 -2.60 8.05
C LEU A 41 5.61 -3.26 8.86
N GLY A 42 4.57 -3.77 8.19
CA GLY A 42 3.39 -4.31 8.84
C GLY A 42 3.36 -5.83 8.97
N HIS A 43 2.21 -6.31 9.43
CA HIS A 43 1.78 -7.68 9.18
C HIS A 43 1.37 -7.82 7.71
N ILE A 44 0.64 -6.81 7.22
CA ILE A 44 0.17 -6.71 5.85
C ILE A 44 0.62 -5.37 5.29
N ASP A 45 1.21 -5.40 4.10
CA ASP A 45 1.68 -4.21 3.41
C ASP A 45 1.04 -4.18 2.01
N PHE A 46 0.17 -3.20 1.79
CA PHE A 46 -0.50 -2.94 0.52
C PHE A 46 0.29 -1.94 -0.31
N TYR A 47 0.46 -2.24 -1.60
CA TYR A 47 1.21 -1.43 -2.56
C TYR A 47 0.35 -1.08 -3.78
N PRO A 48 -0.60 -0.13 -3.65
CA PRO A 48 -1.33 0.43 -4.79
C PRO A 48 -0.38 0.86 -5.91
N ASN A 49 -0.59 0.35 -7.12
CA ASN A 49 0.15 0.69 -8.33
C ASN A 49 1.68 0.52 -8.17
N GLY A 50 2.10 -0.47 -7.39
CA GLY A 50 3.52 -0.72 -7.09
C GLY A 50 4.08 0.10 -5.92
N GLY A 51 3.26 0.98 -5.34
CA GLY A 51 3.51 1.68 -4.08
C GLY A 51 4.58 2.78 -4.09
N THR A 52 5.02 3.21 -5.28
CA THR A 52 6.04 4.28 -5.43
C THR A 52 5.49 5.52 -6.14
N ARG A 53 4.75 5.31 -7.23
CA ARG A 53 4.10 6.34 -8.04
C ARG A 53 2.64 5.99 -8.21
N GLN A 54 1.80 7.01 -8.30
CA GLN A 54 0.35 6.82 -8.36
C GLN A 54 -0.23 7.44 -9.64
N PRO A 55 -1.19 6.76 -10.29
CA PRO A 55 -1.93 7.33 -11.41
C PRO A 55 -2.53 8.71 -11.05
N GLY A 56 -2.54 9.64 -12.00
CA GLY A 56 -3.04 11.01 -11.82
C GLY A 56 -2.04 11.99 -11.18
N CYS A 57 -0.89 11.54 -10.67
CA CYS A 57 0.10 12.44 -10.04
C CYS A 57 1.08 13.15 -10.99
N GLY A 58 1.08 12.79 -12.28
CA GLY A 58 1.96 13.42 -13.27
C GLY A 58 3.46 13.25 -12.93
N ILE A 59 4.24 14.32 -13.02
CA ILE A 59 5.69 14.31 -12.75
C ILE A 59 6.01 14.12 -11.25
N ASP A 60 5.12 14.56 -10.37
CA ASP A 60 5.22 14.50 -8.90
C ASP A 60 6.65 14.64 -8.32
N TYR A 61 7.36 15.70 -8.70
CA TYR A 61 8.77 15.87 -8.35
C TYR A 61 9.03 15.82 -6.84
N ARG A 62 8.08 16.28 -6.02
CA ARG A 62 8.20 16.28 -4.55
C ARG A 62 7.52 15.08 -3.89
N GLY A 63 6.93 14.16 -4.65
CA GLY A 63 6.19 13.01 -4.13
C GLY A 63 4.93 13.36 -3.33
N LEU A 64 4.53 14.64 -3.29
CA LEU A 64 3.43 15.08 -2.44
C LEU A 64 2.11 14.50 -2.90
N CYS A 65 1.90 14.35 -4.22
CA CYS A 65 0.66 13.76 -4.71
C CYS A 65 0.59 12.28 -4.32
N ALA A 66 1.62 11.50 -4.66
CA ALA A 66 1.68 10.08 -4.35
C ALA A 66 1.63 9.81 -2.85
N HIS A 67 2.30 10.62 -2.03
CA HIS A 67 2.27 10.49 -0.56
C HIS A 67 0.87 10.72 0.02
N ASN A 68 0.14 11.71 -0.52
CA ASN A 68 -1.23 11.97 -0.11
C ASN A 68 -2.23 10.87 -0.54
N ARG A 69 -1.92 10.06 -1.56
CA ARG A 69 -2.83 8.99 -2.01
C ARG A 69 -3.15 7.97 -0.94
N ALA A 70 -2.24 7.65 -0.02
CA ALA A 70 -2.53 6.65 1.01
C ALA A 70 -3.73 7.01 1.88
N HIS A 71 -3.85 8.26 2.34
CA HIS A 71 -5.01 8.67 3.13
C HIS A 71 -6.26 8.87 2.28
N MET A 72 -6.11 9.24 1.00
CA MET A 72 -7.25 9.34 0.07
C MET A 72 -7.85 7.98 -0.23
N PHE A 73 -7.03 6.96 -0.51
CA PHE A 73 -7.48 5.59 -0.73
C PHE A 73 -8.13 5.02 0.53
N PHE A 74 -7.51 5.25 1.70
CA PHE A 74 -8.10 4.81 2.97
C PHE A 74 -9.46 5.47 3.24
N ALA A 75 -9.58 6.78 3.01
CA ALA A 75 -10.86 7.48 3.16
C ALA A 75 -11.93 6.92 2.20
N GLU A 76 -11.58 6.69 0.93
CA GLU A 76 -12.51 6.12 -0.03
C GLU A 76 -12.92 4.68 0.35
N SER A 77 -11.99 3.86 0.85
CA SER A 77 -12.27 2.48 1.29
C SER A 77 -13.30 2.37 2.41
N ILE A 78 -13.54 3.46 3.15
CA ILE A 78 -14.57 3.54 4.19
C ILE A 78 -15.92 4.00 3.64
N THR A 79 -15.91 4.85 2.61
CA THR A 79 -17.11 5.55 2.12
C THR A 79 -17.70 4.96 0.83
N SER A 80 -16.96 4.10 0.15
CA SER A 80 -17.33 3.48 -1.12
C SER A 80 -17.79 2.04 -0.92
N ASP A 81 -18.82 1.63 -1.66
CA ASP A 81 -19.22 0.22 -1.76
C ASP A 81 -18.31 -0.58 -2.72
N VAL A 82 -17.40 0.10 -3.42
CA VAL A 82 -16.44 -0.51 -4.36
C VAL A 82 -15.14 -0.84 -3.62
N PRO A 83 -14.73 -2.13 -3.55
CA PRO A 83 -13.56 -2.52 -2.76
C PRO A 83 -12.24 -2.20 -3.47
N PHE A 84 -11.21 -1.96 -2.65
CA PHE A 84 -9.80 -1.95 -3.09
C PHE A 84 -9.24 -3.37 -3.01
N THR A 85 -9.71 -4.25 -3.89
CA THR A 85 -9.30 -5.66 -3.92
C THR A 85 -7.84 -5.79 -4.36
N ALA A 86 -7.03 -6.41 -3.51
CA ALA A 86 -5.59 -6.58 -3.69
C ALA A 86 -5.22 -8.07 -3.73
N VAL A 87 -4.22 -8.41 -4.54
CA VAL A 87 -3.68 -9.78 -4.65
C VAL A 87 -2.38 -9.93 -3.88
N ARG A 88 -2.24 -11.06 -3.19
CA ARG A 88 -1.00 -11.40 -2.50
C ARG A 88 0.10 -11.74 -3.50
N CYS A 89 1.21 -11.04 -3.38
CA CYS A 89 2.46 -11.29 -4.11
C CYS A 89 3.17 -12.53 -3.56
N GLN A 90 4.05 -13.14 -4.35
CA GLN A 90 4.92 -14.24 -3.89
C GLN A 90 5.94 -13.72 -2.87
N SER A 91 6.44 -12.50 -3.08
CA SER A 91 7.39 -11.84 -2.18
C SER A 91 7.44 -10.33 -2.46
N TYR A 92 8.01 -9.58 -1.53
CA TYR A 92 8.35 -8.17 -1.77
C TYR A 92 9.34 -8.01 -2.95
N ASN A 93 10.23 -8.96 -3.17
CA ASN A 93 11.17 -8.90 -4.30
C ASN A 93 10.48 -8.99 -5.65
N GLU A 94 9.42 -9.80 -5.78
CA GLU A 94 8.60 -9.83 -7.00
C GLU A 94 8.12 -8.41 -7.30
N LEU A 95 7.36 -7.83 -6.37
CA LEU A 95 6.82 -6.49 -6.49
C LEU A 95 7.89 -5.43 -6.77
N TYR A 96 9.01 -5.47 -6.04
CA TYR A 96 10.07 -4.46 -6.17
C TYR A 96 10.71 -4.45 -7.55
N TYR A 97 10.92 -5.61 -8.17
CA TYR A 97 11.58 -5.70 -9.47
C TYR A 97 10.61 -5.63 -10.67
N SER A 98 9.36 -6.07 -10.55
CA SER A 98 8.36 -5.99 -11.63
C SER A 98 7.42 -4.79 -11.55
N GLY A 99 7.29 -4.15 -10.39
CA GLY A 99 6.31 -3.08 -10.15
C GLY A 99 4.86 -3.56 -10.04
N SER A 100 4.63 -4.87 -10.13
CA SER A 100 3.34 -5.55 -10.05
C SER A 100 3.52 -6.99 -9.58
N CYS A 101 2.42 -7.71 -9.31
CA CYS A 101 2.47 -9.11 -8.89
C CYS A 101 1.62 -9.98 -9.81
N LYS A 102 2.07 -11.20 -10.09
CA LYS A 102 1.26 -12.21 -10.80
C LYS A 102 0.12 -12.76 -9.94
N GLY A 103 0.22 -12.58 -8.62
CA GLY A 103 -0.74 -13.06 -7.63
C GLY A 103 -0.52 -14.53 -7.25
N THR A 104 -0.73 -14.84 -5.97
CA THR A 104 -0.78 -16.22 -5.45
C THR A 104 -2.18 -16.84 -5.53
N GLY A 105 -3.19 -16.05 -5.92
CA GLY A 105 -4.61 -16.40 -5.86
C GLY A 105 -5.32 -15.96 -4.57
N GLU A 106 -4.58 -15.60 -3.52
CA GLU A 106 -5.17 -14.98 -2.33
C GLU A 106 -5.45 -13.49 -2.57
N THR A 107 -6.64 -13.03 -2.18
CA THR A 107 -7.05 -11.63 -2.21
C THR A 107 -7.42 -11.11 -0.84
N LEU A 108 -7.22 -9.82 -0.61
CA LEU A 108 -7.70 -9.05 0.55
C LEU A 108 -8.23 -7.69 0.10
N ILE A 109 -9.07 -7.06 0.93
CA ILE A 109 -9.55 -5.69 0.67
C ILE A 109 -8.63 -4.72 1.41
N MET A 110 -8.06 -3.74 0.72
CA MET A 110 -7.25 -2.72 1.38
C MET A 110 -8.15 -1.70 2.09
N GLY A 111 -7.87 -1.43 3.36
CA GLY A 111 -8.58 -0.42 4.16
C GLY A 111 -9.95 -0.89 4.65
N GLY A 112 -10.88 0.04 4.80
CA GLY A 112 -12.23 -0.23 5.32
C GLY A 112 -12.25 -0.52 6.83
N PHE A 113 -13.30 -1.22 7.27
CA PHE A 113 -13.52 -1.59 8.68
C PHE A 113 -13.10 -3.02 9.02
N ASP A 114 -12.90 -3.86 8.01
CA ASP A 114 -12.54 -5.25 8.18
C ASP A 114 -11.03 -5.38 8.43
N ILE A 115 -10.68 -5.80 9.65
CA ILE A 115 -9.28 -6.01 10.05
C ILE A 115 -8.90 -7.45 9.75
N HIS A 116 -7.81 -7.64 9.00
CA HIS A 116 -7.39 -8.96 8.52
C HIS A 116 -6.52 -9.72 9.54
N TYR A 117 -7.07 -9.98 10.73
CA TYR A 117 -6.35 -10.71 11.77
C TYR A 117 -5.85 -12.08 11.29
N GLY A 118 -4.60 -12.40 11.64
CA GLY A 118 -3.98 -13.67 11.28
C GLY A 118 -3.56 -13.79 9.81
N LYS A 119 -3.73 -12.73 9.02
CA LYS A 119 -3.18 -12.62 7.66
C LYS A 119 -1.86 -11.86 7.68
N ASP A 120 -1.00 -12.19 6.71
CA ASP A 120 0.29 -11.55 6.51
C ASP A 120 0.71 -11.51 5.04
N GLY A 121 1.62 -10.58 4.76
CA GLY A 121 2.35 -10.55 3.51
C GLY A 121 2.14 -9.27 2.72
N ILE A 122 2.47 -9.36 1.44
CA ILE A 122 2.57 -8.22 0.54
C ILE A 122 1.45 -8.30 -0.48
N TYR A 123 0.70 -7.22 -0.62
CA TYR A 123 -0.47 -7.17 -1.48
C TYR A 123 -0.33 -6.04 -2.49
N TYR A 124 -0.64 -6.34 -3.75
CA TYR A 124 -0.63 -5.40 -4.85
C TYR A 124 -2.05 -5.20 -5.37
N LEU A 125 -2.35 -3.98 -5.81
CA LEU A 125 -3.61 -3.62 -6.43
C LEU A 125 -3.41 -2.43 -7.38
N ARG A 126 -4.35 -2.25 -8.31
CA ARG A 126 -4.41 -1.07 -9.17
C ARG A 126 -5.49 -0.10 -8.69
N THR A 127 -5.32 1.17 -9.02
CA THR A 127 -6.34 2.20 -8.78
C THR A 127 -6.51 3.10 -10.00
N ASN A 128 -7.67 3.78 -10.10
CA ASN A 128 -7.84 4.85 -11.08
C ASN A 128 -6.91 6.05 -10.80
N ALA A 129 -6.76 6.90 -11.82
CA ALA A 129 -6.07 8.18 -11.72
C ALA A 129 -6.89 9.25 -10.98
N GLU A 130 -8.22 9.11 -10.96
CA GLU A 130 -9.15 10.05 -10.33
C GLU A 130 -10.18 9.26 -9.53
N LYS A 131 -10.86 9.93 -8.59
CA LYS A 131 -11.92 9.31 -7.81
C LYS A 131 -13.13 8.91 -8.70
N PRO A 132 -13.83 7.79 -8.42
CA PRO A 132 -13.47 6.79 -7.42
C PRO A 132 -12.20 6.03 -7.84
N TYR A 133 -11.25 5.91 -6.92
CA TYR A 133 -9.98 5.24 -7.13
C TYR A 133 -10.12 3.71 -7.16
N ALA A 134 -11.05 3.17 -6.37
CA ALA A 134 -11.29 1.73 -6.30
C ALA A 134 -11.79 1.18 -7.65
N LEU A 135 -11.29 0.00 -8.03
CA LEU A 135 -11.66 -0.71 -9.26
C LEU A 135 -12.65 -1.86 -9.02
N GLY A 136 -12.85 -2.27 -7.76
CA GLY A 136 -13.63 -3.45 -7.41
C GLY A 136 -12.89 -4.76 -7.73
N ASP A 137 -13.64 -5.83 -7.94
CA ASP A 137 -13.10 -7.18 -8.15
C ASP A 137 -12.64 -7.46 -9.60
N GLY A 138 -12.74 -6.45 -10.47
CA GLY A 138 -12.39 -6.53 -11.89
C GLY A 138 -10.89 -6.36 -12.11
N ASP A 139 -10.17 -7.49 -12.10
CA ASP A 139 -8.74 -7.62 -12.43
C ASP A 139 -7.77 -6.82 -11.54
N PRO A 140 -7.27 -7.45 -10.45
CA PRO A 140 -6.29 -6.85 -9.56
C PRO A 140 -4.87 -6.75 -10.15
N THR A 141 -4.62 -7.29 -11.36
CA THR A 141 -3.29 -7.40 -11.99
C THR A 141 -3.12 -6.56 -13.24
#